data_AF-A0A9E3EVX1-F1
#
_entry.id   AF-A0A9E3EVX1-F1
#
_cell.length_a   1.000
_cell.length_b   1.000
_cell.length_c   1.000
_cell.angle_alpha   90.00
_cell.angle_beta   90.00
_cell.angle_gamma   90.00
#
_symmetry.space_group_name_H-M   'P 1'
#
loop_
_entity.id
_entity.type
_entity.pdbx_description
1 polymer ?
#
loop_
_entity_poly.entity_id
_entity_poly.type
_entity_poly.pdbx_seq_one_letter_code
_entity_poly.pdbx_strand_id
1 'polypeptide(L)'
;MRTLRNSKGFTLIELMIVVVIIGILAAIAIPKFSNVSKSAKESEADGILKQAYTLQEQYRQKNDKYAATDAELQTVGWDTNQNAKYYNFTVKSATDTTAFCIEANPNTAGTSAGLAFKAIQKDRKIASGTTAPC
;
A
#
# COMPACT_ATOMS: atom_id res chain seq x y z
N MET A 1 -38.87 36.59 -41.72
CA MET A 1 -37.40 36.70 -41.85
C MET A 1 -36.77 35.44 -41.29
N ARG A 2 -36.19 34.58 -42.13
CA ARG A 2 -35.64 33.28 -41.71
C ARG A 2 -34.14 33.47 -41.46
N THR A 3 -33.73 33.43 -40.19
CA THR A 3 -32.34 33.59 -39.77
C THR A 3 -31.53 32.37 -40.23
N LEU A 4 -30.59 32.57 -41.15
CA LEU A 4 -29.65 31.53 -41.58
C LEU A 4 -28.67 31.27 -40.44
N ARG A 5 -28.81 30.11 -39.77
CA ARG A 5 -27.83 29.65 -38.79
C ARG A 5 -26.49 29.38 -39.50
N ASN A 6 -25.47 30.14 -39.10
CA ASN A 6 -24.10 29.93 -39.54
C ASN A 6 -23.54 28.67 -38.85
N SER A 7 -23.72 27.51 -39.49
CA SER A 7 -23.11 26.26 -39.04
C SER A 7 -21.62 26.28 -39.37
N LYS A 8 -20.81 26.81 -38.45
CA LYS A 8 -19.35 26.66 -38.49
C LYS A 8 -19.02 25.20 -38.14
N GLY A 9 -18.64 24.42 -39.15
CA GLY A 9 -18.13 23.06 -38.95
C GLY A 9 -16.72 23.07 -38.37
N PHE A 10 -16.42 22.11 -37.50
CA PHE A 10 -15.08 21.86 -36.99
C PHE A 10 -14.16 21.45 -38.15
N THR A 11 -12.94 21.99 -38.20
CA THR A 11 -11.97 21.54 -39.21
C THR A 11 -11.34 20.22 -38.76
N LEU A 12 -11.05 19.32 -39.71
CA LEU A 12 -10.33 18.07 -39.39
C LEU A 12 -8.96 18.34 -38.76
N ILE A 13 -8.32 19.44 -39.16
CA ILE A 13 -7.02 19.84 -38.62
C ILE A 13 -7.10 20.29 -37.15
N GLU A 14 -8.18 20.97 -36.74
CA GLU A 14 -8.42 21.29 -35.33
C GLU A 14 -8.50 20.03 -34.49
N LEU A 15 -9.20 19.00 -34.98
CA LEU A 15 -9.34 17.74 -34.27
C LEU A 15 -8.01 16.97 -34.21
N MET A 16 -7.21 16.99 -35.29
CA MET A 16 -5.90 16.35 -35.31
C MET A 16 -4.93 16.95 -34.29
N ILE A 17 -4.85 18.28 -34.18
CA ILE A 17 -3.96 18.93 -33.22
C ILE A 17 -4.38 18.61 -31.78
N VAL A 18 -5.69 18.58 -31.51
CA VAL A 18 -6.22 18.26 -30.18
C VAL A 18 -5.84 16.85 -29.73
N VAL A 19 -5.99 15.84 -30.60
CA VAL A 19 -5.63 14.45 -30.28
C VAL A 19 -4.13 14.31 -30.05
N VAL A 20 -3.30 15.02 -30.83
CA VAL A 20 -1.84 15.04 -30.63
C VAL A 20 -1.47 15.63 -29.27
N ILE A 21 -2.07 16.75 -28.88
CA ILE A 21 -1.81 17.39 -27.58
C ILE A 21 -2.24 16.46 -26.44
N ILE A 22 -3.44 15.86 -26.51
CA ILE A 22 -3.94 14.91 -25.51
C ILE A 22 -3.02 13.67 -25.42
N GLY A 23 -2.51 13.18 -26.56
CA GLY A 23 -1.56 12.08 -26.61
C GLY A 23 -0.26 12.37 -25.87
N ILE A 24 0.32 13.57 -26.06
CA ILE A 24 1.54 14.00 -25.35
C ILE A 24 1.30 14.11 -23.84
N LEU A 25 0.18 14.73 -23.44
CA LEU A 25 -0.18 14.88 -22.02
C LEU A 25 -0.41 13.51 -21.35
N ALA A 26 -1.10 12.58 -22.02
CA ALA A 26 -1.36 11.24 -21.51
C ALA A 26 -0.07 10.43 -21.33
N ALA A 27 0.87 10.52 -22.27
CA ALA A 27 2.15 9.82 -22.19
C ALA A 27 2.98 10.19 -20.95
N ILE A 28 2.94 11.45 -20.50
CA ILE A 28 3.64 11.91 -19.30
C ILE A 28 2.84 11.61 -18.02
N ALA A 29 1.50 11.74 -18.08
CA ALA A 29 0.64 11.60 -16.90
C ALA A 29 0.51 10.15 -16.40
N ILE A 30 0.37 9.17 -17.30
CA ILE A 30 0.17 7.76 -16.97
C ILE A 30 1.29 7.17 -16.09
N PRO A 31 2.59 7.28 -16.43
CA PRO A 31 3.64 6.69 -15.59
C PRO A 31 3.72 7.36 -14.21
N LYS A 32 3.47 8.67 -14.13
CA LYS A 32 3.50 9.41 -12.87
C LYS A 32 2.39 8.96 -11.91
N PHE A 33 1.17 8.74 -12.41
CA PHE A 33 0.04 8.33 -11.59
C PHE A 33 0.20 6.92 -10.99
N SER A 34 0.83 6.00 -11.73
CA SER A 34 1.14 4.64 -11.25
C SER A 34 2.05 4.66 -10.02
N ASN A 35 3.11 5.48 -10.04
CA ASN A 35 4.07 5.56 -8.93
C ASN A 35 3.47 6.18 -7.67
N VAL A 36 2.64 7.22 -7.81
CA VAL A 36 1.94 7.85 -6.66
C VAL A 36 1.00 6.84 -6.00
N SER A 37 0.27 6.07 -6.82
CA SER A 37 -0.62 5.03 -6.33
C SER A 37 0.14 3.93 -5.58
N LYS A 38 1.33 3.55 -6.06
CA LYS A 38 2.20 2.58 -5.37
C LYS A 38 2.69 3.12 -4.02
N SER A 39 3.20 4.35 -3.98
CA SER A 39 3.70 4.96 -2.75
C SER A 39 2.60 5.12 -1.69
N ALA A 40 1.36 5.43 -2.10
CA ALA A 40 0.22 5.51 -1.20
C ALA A 40 -0.07 4.15 -0.53
N LYS A 41 -0.06 3.06 -1.32
CA LYS A 41 -0.25 1.69 -0.82
C LYS A 41 0.86 1.26 0.14
N GLU A 42 2.11 1.59 -0.19
CA GLU A 42 3.25 1.27 0.68
C GLU A 42 3.24 2.08 1.98
N SER A 43 2.73 3.33 1.95
CA SER A 43 2.57 4.16 3.14
C SER A 43 1.50 3.64 4.09
N GLU A 44 0.43 3.02 3.57
CA GLU A 44 -0.58 2.34 4.39
C GLU A 44 0.06 1.20 5.19
N ALA A 45 0.85 0.35 4.51
CA ALA A 45 1.59 -0.72 5.16
C ALA A 45 2.54 -0.20 6.24
N ASP A 46 3.30 0.85 5.94
CA ASP A 46 4.26 1.40 6.90
C ASP A 46 3.60 2.00 8.14
N GLY A 47 2.43 2.61 7.99
CA GLY A 47 1.64 3.14 9.10
C GLY A 47 1.18 2.03 10.04
N ILE A 48 0.58 0.99 9.49
CA ILE A 48 0.06 -0.14 10.26
C ILE A 48 1.20 -0.94 10.91
N LEU A 49 2.32 -1.18 10.21
CA LEU A 49 3.49 -1.84 10.80
C LEU A 49 4.05 -1.06 12.00
N LYS A 50 4.12 0.28 11.94
CA LYS A 50 4.57 1.10 13.08
C LYS A 50 3.60 1.03 14.27
N GLN A 51 2.30 0.94 14.00
CA GLN A 51 1.30 0.69 15.04
C GLN A 51 1.49 -0.70 15.65
N ALA A 52 1.69 -1.71 14.82
CA ALA A 52 1.97 -3.10 15.21
C ALA A 52 3.17 -3.20 16.14
N TYR A 53 4.26 -2.49 15.83
CA TYR A 53 5.44 -2.39 16.69
C TYR A 53 5.10 -1.86 18.08
N THR A 54 4.28 -0.80 18.15
CA THR A 54 3.88 -0.19 19.42
C THR A 54 3.06 -1.17 20.26
N LEU A 55 2.18 -1.94 19.62
CA LEU A 55 1.38 -2.98 20.28
C LEU A 55 2.25 -4.15 20.76
N GLN A 56 3.25 -4.56 19.99
CA GLN A 56 4.21 -5.59 20.41
C GLN A 56 4.97 -5.16 21.67
N GLU A 57 5.37 -3.89 21.73
CA GLU A 57 6.06 -3.33 22.88
C GLU A 57 5.16 -3.25 24.13
N GLN A 58 3.87 -2.95 23.93
CA GLN A 58 2.86 -2.99 25.01
C GLN A 58 2.61 -4.42 25.50
N TYR A 59 2.55 -5.39 24.59
CA TYR A 59 2.38 -6.79 24.95
C TYR A 59 3.58 -7.31 25.74
N ARG A 60 4.81 -6.93 25.33
CA ARG A 60 6.04 -7.25 26.07
C ARG A 60 6.07 -6.69 27.48
N GLN A 61 5.59 -5.46 27.68
CA GLN A 61 5.50 -4.88 29.02
C GLN A 61 4.55 -5.63 29.96
N LYS A 62 3.58 -6.36 29.43
CA LYS A 62 2.60 -7.11 30.22
C LYS A 62 2.96 -8.57 30.45
N ASN A 63 3.63 -9.20 29.48
CA ASN A 63 3.86 -10.66 29.47
C ASN A 63 5.34 -11.04 29.49
N ASP A 64 6.25 -10.05 29.61
CA ASP A 64 7.71 -10.20 29.53
C ASP A 64 8.22 -10.88 28.24
N LYS A 65 7.35 -11.05 27.25
CA LYS A 65 7.60 -11.71 25.97
C LYS A 65 6.87 -10.99 24.84
N TYR A 66 7.35 -11.13 23.61
CA TYR A 66 6.65 -10.68 22.42
C TYR A 66 5.52 -11.63 22.03
N ALA A 67 4.50 -11.11 21.35
CA ALA A 67 3.41 -11.95 20.85
C ALA A 67 3.90 -12.71 19.61
N ALA A 68 3.76 -14.04 19.64
CA ALA A 68 4.13 -14.93 18.54
C ALA A 68 2.99 -15.12 17.54
N THR A 69 1.76 -14.80 17.94
CA THR A 69 0.54 -14.97 17.13
C THR A 69 -0.32 -13.72 17.13
N ASP A 70 -1.16 -13.55 16.11
CA ASP A 70 -2.15 -12.48 16.05
C ASP A 70 -3.12 -12.51 17.24
N ALA A 71 -3.48 -13.71 17.73
CA ALA A 71 -4.38 -13.89 18.87
C ALA A 71 -3.78 -13.35 20.19
N GLU A 72 -2.47 -13.51 20.39
CA GLU A 72 -1.79 -12.91 21.54
C GLU A 72 -1.77 -11.39 21.45
N LEU A 73 -1.50 -10.84 20.26
CA LEU A 73 -1.44 -9.39 20.05
C LEU A 73 -2.83 -8.73 20.10
N GLN A 74 -3.90 -9.47 19.80
CA GLN A 74 -5.29 -9.02 19.97
C GLN A 74 -5.60 -8.61 21.42
N THR A 75 -4.95 -9.23 22.41
CA THR A 75 -5.15 -8.89 23.84
C THR A 75 -4.74 -7.46 24.19
N VAL A 76 -3.91 -6.82 23.36
CA VAL A 76 -3.49 -5.43 23.50
C VAL A 76 -4.11 -4.51 22.43
N GLY A 77 -5.07 -5.00 21.66
CA GLY A 77 -5.84 -4.19 20.71
C GLY A 77 -5.37 -4.29 19.25
N TRP A 78 -4.64 -5.34 18.87
CA TRP A 78 -4.45 -5.67 17.46
C TRP A 78 -5.77 -6.06 16.82
N ASP A 79 -6.12 -5.47 15.68
CA ASP A 79 -7.22 -5.92 14.84
C ASP A 79 -6.63 -6.78 13.70
N THR A 80 -7.10 -8.01 13.54
CA THR A 80 -6.65 -8.89 12.46
C THR A 80 -7.13 -8.45 11.08
N ASN A 81 -8.14 -7.59 11.01
CA ASN A 81 -8.68 -7.09 9.74
C ASN A 81 -8.04 -5.76 9.31
N GLN A 82 -7.34 -5.03 10.19
CA GLN A 82 -6.63 -3.75 10.01
C GLN A 82 -7.28 -2.69 9.08
N ASN A 83 -8.56 -2.87 8.75
CA ASN A 83 -9.27 -2.31 7.59
C ASN A 83 -8.37 -2.04 6.36
N ALA A 84 -7.40 -2.92 6.12
CA ALA A 84 -6.33 -2.67 5.17
C ALA A 84 -6.72 -3.18 3.78
N LYS A 85 -6.59 -2.32 2.78
CA LYS A 85 -7.11 -2.60 1.44
C LYS A 85 -6.10 -3.39 0.60
N TYR A 86 -4.81 -3.12 0.79
CA TYR A 86 -3.76 -3.62 -0.10
C TYR A 86 -2.83 -4.63 0.53
N TYR A 87 -2.84 -4.78 1.84
CA TYR A 87 -1.97 -5.67 2.60
C TYR A 87 -2.77 -6.40 3.68
N ASN A 88 -2.46 -7.67 3.88
CA ASN A 88 -2.84 -8.46 5.05
C ASN A 88 -1.67 -8.45 6.02
N PHE A 89 -1.94 -8.32 7.31
CA PHE A 89 -0.90 -8.32 8.33
C PHE A 89 -0.93 -9.61 9.12
N THR A 90 0.23 -10.17 9.42
CA THR A 90 0.32 -11.44 10.15
C THR A 90 1.51 -11.41 11.09
N VAL A 91 1.29 -11.82 12.34
CA VAL A 91 2.37 -12.05 13.29
C VAL A 91 2.97 -13.42 12.99
N LYS A 92 4.25 -13.48 12.61
CA LYS A 92 4.89 -14.71 12.11
C LYS A 92 5.73 -15.45 13.15
N SER A 93 6.44 -14.71 13.99
CA SER A 93 7.29 -15.31 15.01
C SER A 93 7.60 -14.32 16.12
N ALA A 94 7.75 -14.86 17.33
CA ALA A 94 8.44 -14.21 18.44
C ALA A 94 9.40 -15.24 19.05
N THR A 95 10.67 -14.88 19.17
CA THR A 95 11.66 -15.69 19.91
C THR A 95 11.62 -15.24 21.36
N ASP A 96 10.55 -15.64 22.05
CA ASP A 96 10.16 -15.33 23.43
C ASP A 96 10.31 -13.85 23.80
N THR A 97 11.50 -13.38 24.15
CA THR A 97 11.71 -12.03 24.70
C THR A 97 12.52 -11.09 23.81
N THR A 98 13.20 -11.60 22.79
CA THR A 98 14.30 -10.86 22.14
C THR A 98 14.00 -10.39 20.73
N ALA A 99 13.06 -11.02 20.03
CA ALA A 99 12.72 -10.68 18.65
C ALA A 99 11.26 -11.00 18.34
N PHE A 100 10.70 -10.23 17.42
CA PHE A 100 9.42 -10.51 16.80
C PHE A 100 9.50 -10.15 15.32
N CYS A 101 8.58 -10.70 14.53
CA CYS A 101 8.31 -10.22 13.19
C CYS A 101 6.82 -10.17 12.89
N ILE A 102 6.40 -9.04 12.32
CA ILE A 102 5.07 -8.84 11.74
C ILE A 102 5.24 -8.54 10.25
N GLU A 103 4.55 -9.30 9.43
CA GLU A 103 4.56 -9.18 7.98
C GLU A 103 3.35 -8.42 7.48
N ALA A 104 3.54 -7.69 6.38
CA ALA A 104 2.54 -7.10 5.54
C ALA A 104 2.62 -7.78 4.17
N ASN A 105 1.66 -8.67 3.92
CA ASN A 105 1.54 -9.51 2.74
C ASN A 105 0.54 -8.88 1.75
N PRO A 106 0.90 -8.58 0.50
CA PRO A 106 -0.02 -7.98 -0.46
C PRO A 106 -1.32 -8.78 -0.61
N ASN A 107 -2.47 -8.11 -0.55
CA ASN A 107 -3.80 -8.72 -0.57
C ASN A 107 -4.25 -9.09 -1.99
N THR A 108 -3.54 -9.99 -2.69
CA THR A 108 -3.99 -10.70 -3.90
C THR A 108 -3.08 -11.89 -4.21
N ALA A 109 -3.66 -13.08 -4.36
CA ALA A 109 -3.03 -14.24 -4.98
C ALA A 109 -2.78 -13.97 -6.48
N GLY A 110 -1.52 -14.05 -6.92
CA GLY A 110 -1.14 -13.90 -8.32
C GLY A 110 -0.75 -12.47 -8.73
N THR A 111 0.56 -12.28 -8.94
CA THR A 111 1.21 -11.04 -9.41
C THR A 111 0.90 -9.79 -8.59
N SER A 112 1.75 -9.55 -7.58
CA SER A 112 2.00 -8.24 -7.02
C SER A 112 2.13 -7.23 -8.16
N ALA A 113 1.15 -6.34 -8.31
CA ALA A 113 1.22 -5.21 -9.23
C ALA A 113 2.25 -4.18 -8.72
N GLY A 114 3.51 -4.59 -8.65
CA GLY A 114 4.65 -3.80 -8.18
C GLY A 114 4.79 -3.63 -6.66
N LEU A 115 4.01 -4.33 -5.82
CA LEU A 115 4.10 -4.22 -4.37
C LEU A 115 5.06 -5.26 -3.77
N ALA A 116 6.01 -4.80 -2.95
CA ALA A 116 6.90 -5.67 -2.20
C ALA A 116 6.24 -6.16 -0.91
N PHE A 117 6.63 -7.35 -0.46
CA PHE A 117 6.40 -7.77 0.93
C PHE A 117 7.10 -6.78 1.85
N LYS A 118 6.50 -6.52 3.01
CA LYS A 118 7.10 -5.68 4.05
C LYS A 118 7.04 -6.38 5.40
N ALA A 119 7.95 -6.06 6.29
CA ALA A 119 7.84 -6.46 7.68
C ALA A 119 8.52 -5.48 8.62
N ILE A 120 8.11 -5.51 9.87
CA ILE A 120 8.76 -4.80 10.97
C ILE A 120 9.21 -5.79 12.04
N GLN A 121 10.40 -5.53 12.58
CA GLN A 121 11.01 -6.31 13.65
C GLN A 121 11.36 -5.40 14.84
N LYS A 122 12.04 -5.96 15.84
CA LYS A 122 12.42 -5.28 17.10
C LYS A 122 13.18 -3.96 16.92
N ASP A 123 13.92 -3.81 15.82
CA ASP A 123 14.73 -2.62 15.54
C ASP A 123 13.92 -1.47 14.94
N ARG A 124 12.59 -1.66 14.82
CA ARG A 124 11.64 -0.71 14.25
C ARG A 124 11.91 -0.36 12.78
N LYS A 125 12.83 -1.07 12.13
CA LYS A 125 13.08 -0.89 10.70
C LYS A 125 12.06 -1.71 9.93
N ILE A 126 11.59 -1.10 8.86
CA ILE A 126 10.71 -1.78 7.92
C ILE A 126 11.58 -2.34 6.81
N ALA A 127 11.64 -3.67 6.72
CA ALA A 127 12.28 -4.38 5.62
C ALA A 127 11.28 -4.52 4.47
N SER A 128 11.76 -4.49 3.23
CA SER A 128 10.95 -4.72 2.04
C SER A 128 11.65 -5.68 1.07
N GLY A 129 10.91 -6.62 0.48
CA GLY A 129 11.48 -7.63 -0.42
C GLY A 129 10.49 -8.24 -1.39
N THR A 130 11.00 -9.02 -2.35
CA THR A 130 10.18 -9.82 -3.28
C THR A 130 9.71 -11.14 -2.66
N THR A 131 10.30 -11.54 -1.54
CA THR A 131 9.89 -12.67 -0.71
C THR A 131 9.47 -12.17 0.66
N ALA A 132 8.66 -12.97 1.35
CA ALA A 132 8.34 -12.76 2.75
C ALA A 132 9.65 -12.59 3.55
N PRO A 133 9.84 -11.44 4.23
CA PRO A 133 11.07 -11.13 4.97
C PRO A 133 11.17 -11.90 6.30
N CYS A 134 10.10 -12.62 6.67
CA CYS A 134 9.99 -13.57 7.76
C CYS A 134 9.22 -14.83 7.27
#